data_AF-A0A242JXV5-F1
#
_entry.id   AF-A0A242JXV5-F1
#
_cell.length_a   1.000
_cell.length_b   1.000
_cell.length_c   1.000
_cell.angle_alpha   90.00
_cell.angle_beta   90.00
_cell.angle_gamma   90.00
#
_symmetry.space_group_name_H-M   'P 1'
#
loop_
_entity.id
_entity.type
_entity.pdbx_description
1 polymer ?
#
loop_
_entity_poly.entity_id
_entity_poly.type
_entity_poly.pdbx_seq_one_letter_code
_entity_poly.pdbx_strand_id
1 'polypeptide(L)'
;MEKDILLYGLSEERVRFFCGIMDGKINLEEKAFRTDKRCNKFLLGSYTIDSYVDSLVSNMGTNKRFLQDPEQWKIWLNDILLYKPKSFPLWEEYYSCMKITSKTQGKFIEDPIKQGCKNGVDMAIVYPNIMIYFVLDGIDMDLVVTKSKAYDPSYTGNELRYVYRRWSEAKEKIVFFEKNREVPAPWVAGEYQKVWKSYQPKSWHGIKQNLQTNQLVVKDQEQPVQRSQIRSQLPLYKHVNRAKAVSETGIVTTSDRTSNTKIHNEKERF
;
A
#
# COMPACT_ATOMS: atom_id res chain seq x y z
N MET A 1 -3.70 -21.50 -1.20
CA MET A 1 -4.07 -21.34 0.23
C MET A 1 -5.22 -20.37 0.27
N GLU A 2 -6.32 -20.73 0.93
CA GLU A 2 -7.51 -19.86 1.01
C GLU A 2 -7.18 -18.53 1.71
N LYS A 3 -7.82 -17.44 1.29
CA LYS A 3 -7.67 -16.11 1.88
C LYS A 3 -8.98 -15.63 2.49
N ASP A 4 -8.91 -14.92 3.61
CA ASP A 4 -10.07 -14.21 4.15
C ASP A 4 -10.18 -12.86 3.42
N ILE A 5 -11.41 -12.38 3.23
CA ILE A 5 -11.67 -11.14 2.48
C ILE A 5 -12.37 -10.10 3.33
N LEU A 6 -12.05 -8.84 3.06
CA LEU A 6 -12.75 -7.67 3.56
C LEU A 6 -13.17 -6.78 2.38
N LEU A 7 -14.45 -6.46 2.29
CA LEU A 7 -15.04 -5.74 1.18
C LEU A 7 -15.08 -4.23 1.45
N TYR A 8 -14.57 -3.48 0.48
CA TYR A 8 -14.59 -2.02 0.41
C TYR A 8 -15.26 -1.54 -0.88
N GLY A 9 -15.67 -0.27 -0.91
CA GLY A 9 -16.46 0.32 -2.01
C GLY A 9 -17.77 0.90 -1.51
N LEU A 10 -18.61 1.36 -2.44
CA LEU A 10 -19.96 1.86 -2.11
C LEU A 10 -20.87 0.71 -1.66
N SER A 11 -21.78 0.99 -0.72
CA SER A 11 -22.62 -0.05 -0.08
C SER A 11 -23.38 -0.90 -1.10
N GLU A 12 -24.14 -0.26 -1.98
CA GLU A 12 -24.92 -0.94 -3.04
C GLU A 12 -24.04 -1.77 -3.98
N GLU A 13 -22.86 -1.24 -4.34
CA GLU A 13 -21.98 -1.91 -5.29
C GLU A 13 -21.26 -3.11 -4.66
N ARG A 14 -20.92 -3.06 -3.36
CA ARG A 14 -20.45 -4.25 -2.63
C ARG A 14 -21.50 -5.35 -2.56
N VAL A 15 -22.77 -4.98 -2.36
CA VAL A 15 -23.89 -5.94 -2.36
C VAL A 15 -24.05 -6.60 -3.72
N ARG A 16 -24.03 -5.82 -4.79
CA ARG A 16 -24.11 -6.34 -6.16
C ARG A 16 -22.92 -7.24 -6.49
N PHE A 17 -21.71 -6.81 -6.15
CA PHE A 17 -20.49 -7.59 -6.36
C PHE A 17 -20.57 -8.94 -5.64
N PHE A 18 -20.91 -8.96 -4.35
CA PHE A 18 -21.02 -10.20 -3.60
C PHE A 18 -22.12 -11.12 -4.14
N CYS A 19 -23.30 -10.59 -4.46
CA CYS A 19 -24.34 -11.38 -5.11
C CYS A 19 -23.87 -11.95 -6.45
N GLY A 20 -23.11 -11.17 -7.22
CA GLY A 20 -22.49 -11.62 -8.47
C GLY A 20 -21.52 -12.79 -8.27
N ILE A 21 -20.75 -12.79 -7.19
CA ILE A 21 -19.88 -13.93 -6.84
C ILE A 21 -20.72 -15.16 -6.46
N MET A 22 -21.71 -14.99 -5.59
CA MET A 22 -22.58 -16.09 -5.12
C MET A 22 -23.38 -16.72 -6.26
N ASP A 23 -23.81 -15.92 -7.24
CA ASP A 23 -24.53 -16.37 -8.43
C ASP A 23 -23.60 -16.97 -9.49
N GLY A 24 -22.28 -17.00 -9.27
CA GLY A 24 -21.28 -17.48 -10.25
C GLY A 24 -21.08 -16.54 -11.44
N LYS A 25 -21.63 -15.32 -11.41
CA LYS A 25 -21.47 -14.30 -12.45
C LYS A 25 -20.09 -13.64 -12.42
N ILE A 26 -19.45 -13.62 -11.25
CA ILE A 26 -18.09 -13.11 -11.05
C ILE A 26 -17.21 -14.30 -10.72
N ASN A 27 -16.28 -14.59 -11.63
CA ASN A 27 -15.27 -15.62 -11.41
C ASN A 27 -14.03 -14.97 -10.78
N LEU A 28 -13.67 -15.40 -9.57
CA LEU A 28 -12.47 -14.94 -8.87
C LEU A 28 -11.24 -15.83 -9.16
N GLU A 29 -11.35 -16.71 -10.15
CA GLU A 29 -10.34 -17.70 -10.54
C GLU A 29 -10.00 -18.66 -9.37
N GLU A 30 -8.81 -19.28 -9.39
CA GLU A 30 -8.31 -20.15 -8.30
C GLU A 30 -8.09 -19.43 -6.97
N LYS A 31 -8.41 -18.12 -6.87
CA LYS A 31 -8.39 -17.38 -5.60
C LYS A 31 -9.57 -17.83 -4.76
N ALA A 32 -9.42 -18.98 -4.11
CA ALA A 32 -10.34 -19.47 -3.12
C ALA A 32 -10.33 -18.49 -1.93
N PHE A 33 -11.39 -17.73 -1.76
CA PHE A 33 -11.62 -16.96 -0.54
C PHE A 33 -12.49 -17.79 0.40
N ARG A 34 -12.16 -17.75 1.68
CA ARG A 34 -12.80 -18.54 2.71
C ARG A 34 -14.20 -17.97 2.98
N THR A 35 -15.13 -18.33 2.13
CA THR A 35 -16.55 -18.24 2.48
C THR A 35 -16.89 -19.48 3.28
N ASP A 36 -17.67 -19.31 4.34
CA ASP A 36 -18.38 -20.46 4.86
C ASP A 36 -19.22 -20.99 3.69
N LYS A 37 -18.93 -22.19 3.16
CA LYS A 37 -19.62 -22.74 1.96
C LYS A 37 -21.14 -22.89 2.16
N ARG A 38 -21.64 -22.60 3.37
CA ARG A 38 -23.05 -22.45 3.74
C ARG A 38 -23.56 -21.00 3.66
N CYS A 39 -22.81 -20.09 3.04
CA CYS A 39 -23.06 -18.65 3.03
C CYS A 39 -24.38 -18.30 2.34
N ASN A 40 -25.43 -18.09 3.13
CA ASN A 40 -26.63 -17.40 2.69
C ASN A 40 -26.36 -15.90 2.54
N LYS A 41 -27.16 -15.21 1.72
CA LYS A 41 -27.12 -13.75 1.44
C LYS A 41 -27.02 -12.86 2.70
N PHE A 42 -27.50 -13.37 3.85
CA PHE A 42 -27.44 -12.73 5.17
C PHE A 42 -26.03 -12.51 5.73
N LEU A 43 -25.02 -13.27 5.27
CA LEU A 43 -23.65 -13.19 5.79
C LEU A 43 -22.73 -12.22 5.04
N LEU A 44 -23.23 -11.53 3.99
CA LEU A 44 -22.45 -10.48 3.32
C LEU A 44 -21.95 -9.43 4.30
N GLY A 45 -22.80 -8.97 5.23
CA GLY A 45 -22.45 -7.96 6.22
C GLY A 45 -21.13 -8.31 6.95
N SER A 46 -20.98 -9.57 7.34
CA SER A 46 -19.79 -10.11 8.03
C SER A 46 -18.45 -9.91 7.32
N TYR A 47 -18.47 -9.68 6.00
CA TYR A 47 -17.28 -9.45 5.19
C TYR A 47 -17.13 -7.98 4.76
N THR A 48 -18.05 -7.09 5.12
CA THR A 48 -17.96 -5.66 4.81
C THR A 48 -17.26 -4.90 5.92
N ILE A 49 -16.43 -3.91 5.57
CA ILE A 49 -15.79 -3.03 6.57
C ILE A 49 -16.83 -2.34 7.47
N ASP A 50 -17.97 -1.93 6.90
CA ASP A 50 -19.05 -1.26 7.61
C ASP A 50 -19.51 -2.05 8.83
N SER A 51 -19.66 -3.37 8.75
CA SER A 51 -20.13 -4.17 9.89
C SER A 51 -19.14 -4.16 11.05
N TYR A 52 -17.83 -4.23 10.78
CA TYR A 52 -16.80 -4.13 11.83
C TYR A 52 -16.78 -2.74 12.45
N VAL A 53 -16.95 -1.71 11.63
CA VAL A 53 -16.96 -0.31 12.05
C VAL A 53 -18.21 0.03 12.85
N ASP A 54 -19.38 -0.44 12.45
CA ASP A 54 -20.64 -0.26 13.17
C ASP A 54 -20.58 -0.96 14.53
N SER A 55 -20.02 -2.17 14.58
CA SER A 55 -19.79 -2.86 15.85
C SER A 55 -18.82 -2.07 16.73
N LEU A 56 -17.74 -1.53 16.16
CA LEU A 56 -16.78 -0.69 16.89
C LEU A 56 -17.47 0.55 17.47
N VAL A 57 -18.22 1.29 16.65
CA VAL A 57 -18.93 2.51 17.05
C VAL A 57 -19.96 2.22 18.13
N SER A 58 -20.73 1.14 17.99
CA SER A 58 -21.72 0.69 18.97
C SER A 58 -21.06 0.41 20.32
N ASN A 59 -19.99 -0.40 20.33
CA ASN A 59 -19.25 -0.72 21.56
C ASN A 59 -18.56 0.52 22.17
N MET A 60 -18.06 1.44 21.35
CA MET A 60 -17.50 2.70 21.83
C MET A 60 -18.58 3.60 22.44
N GLY A 61 -19.78 3.64 21.84
CA GLY A 61 -20.91 4.44 22.33
C GLY A 61 -21.33 4.03 23.74
N THR A 62 -21.45 2.72 24.00
CA THR A 62 -21.80 2.19 25.33
C THR A 62 -20.70 2.43 26.37
N ASN A 63 -19.44 2.51 25.94
CA ASN A 63 -18.28 2.60 26.83
C ASN A 63 -17.62 3.99 26.86
N LYS A 64 -18.16 4.98 26.15
CA LYS A 64 -17.52 6.29 25.90
C LYS A 64 -16.99 6.97 27.17
N ARG A 65 -17.71 6.86 28.28
CA ARG A 65 -17.32 7.44 29.57
C ARG A 65 -16.03 6.83 30.16
N PHE A 66 -15.71 5.59 29.80
CA PHE A 66 -14.56 4.83 30.25
C PHE A 66 -13.41 4.81 29.23
N LEU A 67 -13.48 5.60 28.16
CA LEU A 67 -12.50 5.62 27.08
C LEU A 67 -11.69 6.92 27.10
N GLN A 68 -11.28 7.37 28.30
CA GLN A 68 -10.66 8.68 28.52
C GLN A 68 -9.14 8.68 28.32
N ASP A 69 -8.47 7.57 28.57
CA ASP A 69 -7.01 7.44 28.41
C ASP A 69 -6.61 6.12 27.70
N PRO A 70 -5.37 6.03 27.16
CA PRO A 70 -4.94 4.86 26.40
C PRO A 70 -4.96 3.53 27.16
N GLU A 71 -4.79 3.52 28.49
CA GLU A 71 -4.80 2.27 29.26
C GLU A 71 -6.22 1.72 29.39
N GLN A 72 -7.20 2.59 29.62
CA GLN A 72 -8.60 2.17 29.62
C GLN A 72 -9.04 1.59 28.27
N TRP A 73 -8.55 2.16 27.17
CA TRP A 73 -8.79 1.61 25.84
C TRP A 73 -8.18 0.22 25.65
N LYS A 74 -6.97 -0.03 26.17
CA LYS A 74 -6.35 -1.37 26.12
C LYS A 74 -7.18 -2.39 26.90
N ILE A 75 -7.65 -2.02 28.09
CA ILE A 75 -8.52 -2.88 28.90
C ILE A 75 -9.80 -3.21 28.12
N TRP A 76 -10.47 -2.18 27.59
CA TRP A 76 -11.68 -2.35 26.80
C TRP A 76 -11.47 -3.20 25.53
N LEU A 77 -10.35 -3.03 24.83
CA LEU A 77 -10.00 -3.88 23.69
C LEU A 77 -9.80 -5.34 24.10
N ASN A 78 -9.13 -5.60 25.23
CA ASN A 78 -8.99 -6.95 25.75
C ASN A 78 -10.36 -7.56 26.07
N ASP A 79 -11.26 -6.80 26.70
CA ASP A 79 -12.61 -7.27 27.01
C ASP A 79 -13.39 -7.60 25.73
N ILE A 80 -13.33 -6.73 24.72
CA ILE A 80 -13.96 -6.96 23.41
C ILE A 80 -13.43 -8.22 22.72
N LEU A 81 -12.12 -8.47 22.80
CA LEU A 81 -11.51 -9.66 22.20
C LEU A 81 -11.99 -10.95 22.88
N LEU A 82 -12.41 -10.91 24.15
CA LEU A 82 -13.02 -12.06 24.83
C LEU A 82 -14.42 -12.39 24.28
N TYR A 83 -15.14 -11.40 23.76
CA TYR A 83 -16.47 -11.58 23.17
C TYR A 83 -16.38 -11.79 21.66
N LYS A 84 -15.94 -12.98 21.23
CA LYS A 84 -15.88 -13.34 19.80
C LYS A 84 -17.29 -13.53 19.23
N PRO A 85 -17.78 -12.64 18.34
CA PRO A 85 -19.07 -12.83 17.71
C PRO A 85 -18.92 -13.84 16.57
N LYS A 86 -19.80 -14.84 16.53
CA LYS A 86 -19.76 -15.93 15.52
C LYS A 86 -19.85 -15.43 14.08
N SER A 87 -20.43 -14.25 13.87
CA SER A 87 -20.70 -13.67 12.56
C SER A 87 -19.61 -12.73 12.05
N PHE A 88 -18.45 -12.61 12.69
CA PHE A 88 -17.38 -11.70 12.27
C PHE A 88 -16.06 -12.49 12.13
N PRO A 89 -15.79 -13.06 10.95
CA PRO A 89 -14.64 -13.95 10.76
C PRO A 89 -13.29 -13.28 11.06
N LEU A 90 -13.19 -11.96 10.88
CA LEU A 90 -11.96 -11.17 11.08
C LEU A 90 -11.97 -10.37 12.40
N TRP A 91 -12.82 -10.74 13.37
CA TRP A 91 -13.00 -9.96 14.61
C TRP A 91 -11.69 -9.78 15.38
N GLU A 92 -10.99 -10.88 15.62
CA GLU A 92 -9.76 -10.88 16.41
C GLU A 92 -8.68 -10.06 15.71
N GLU A 93 -8.49 -10.25 14.41
CA GLU A 93 -7.51 -9.52 13.61
C GLU A 93 -7.83 -8.02 13.55
N TYR A 94 -9.11 -7.67 13.41
CA TYR A 94 -9.56 -6.28 13.33
C TYR A 94 -9.26 -5.52 14.62
N TYR A 95 -9.62 -6.05 15.78
CA TYR A 95 -9.35 -5.36 17.05
C TYR A 95 -7.88 -5.44 17.46
N SER A 96 -7.18 -6.54 17.13
CA SER A 96 -5.76 -6.70 17.46
C SER A 96 -4.86 -5.73 16.71
N CYS A 97 -5.23 -5.30 15.49
CA CYS A 97 -4.43 -4.32 14.74
C CYS A 97 -4.69 -2.86 15.14
N MET A 98 -5.65 -2.59 16.04
CA MET A 98 -5.96 -1.24 16.48
C MET A 98 -4.80 -0.63 17.27
N LYS A 99 -4.10 0.33 16.67
CA LYS A 99 -3.02 1.07 17.33
C LYS A 99 -3.59 2.15 18.24
N ILE A 100 -3.67 1.87 19.54
CA ILE A 100 -4.07 2.87 20.54
C ILE A 100 -2.84 3.58 21.13
N THR A 101 -2.78 4.88 20.88
CA THR A 101 -1.83 5.85 21.42
C THR A 101 -2.65 7.10 21.76
N SER A 102 -2.15 8.02 22.59
CA SER A 102 -2.88 9.26 22.90
C SER A 102 -3.31 10.03 21.63
N LYS A 103 -2.46 10.02 20.59
CA LYS A 103 -2.76 10.67 19.30
C LYS A 103 -3.82 9.94 18.48
N THR A 104 -3.81 8.61 18.45
CA THR A 104 -4.80 7.84 17.69
C THR A 104 -6.13 7.75 18.42
N GLN A 105 -6.10 7.67 19.75
CA GLN A 105 -7.27 7.73 20.61
C GLN A 105 -8.12 8.97 20.33
N GLY A 106 -7.52 10.17 20.35
CA GLY A 106 -8.24 11.41 20.06
C GLY A 106 -8.92 11.38 18.68
N LYS A 107 -8.27 10.77 17.67
CA LYS A 107 -8.86 10.61 16.34
C LYS A 107 -10.01 9.61 16.29
N PHE A 108 -9.96 8.53 17.07
CA PHE A 108 -11.06 7.59 17.18
C PHE A 108 -12.26 8.21 17.88
N ILE A 109 -12.04 9.06 18.90
CA ILE A 109 -13.12 9.78 19.57
C ILE A 109 -13.77 10.82 18.64
N GLU A 110 -12.96 11.52 17.85
CA GLU A 110 -13.43 12.54 16.88
C GLU A 110 -14.22 11.91 15.73
N ASP A 111 -13.68 10.84 15.13
CA ASP A 111 -14.24 10.22 13.93
C ASP A 111 -13.95 8.70 13.94
N PRO A 112 -14.73 7.92 14.71
CA PRO A 112 -14.50 6.49 14.89
C PRO A 112 -14.69 5.71 13.60
N ILE A 113 -15.64 6.12 12.75
CA ILE A 113 -15.92 5.45 11.48
C ILE A 113 -14.70 5.54 10.57
N LYS A 114 -14.17 6.75 10.36
CA LYS A 114 -12.97 6.94 9.53
C LYS A 114 -11.75 6.21 10.04
N GLN A 115 -11.55 6.15 11.36
CA GLN A 115 -10.39 5.42 11.89
C GLN A 115 -10.59 3.90 11.81
N GLY A 116 -11.80 3.40 12.06
CA GLY A 116 -12.14 1.99 11.87
C GLY A 116 -11.93 1.53 10.43
N CYS A 117 -12.37 2.33 9.46
CA CYS A 117 -12.13 2.01 8.05
C CYS A 117 -10.64 1.95 7.68
N LYS A 118 -9.79 2.81 8.26
CA LYS A 118 -8.32 2.72 8.08
C LYS A 118 -7.74 1.49 8.75
N ASN A 119 -8.27 1.14 9.92
CA ASN A 119 -7.85 -0.04 10.67
C ASN A 119 -8.03 -1.31 9.85
N GLY A 120 -9.13 -1.45 9.08
CA GLY A 120 -9.29 -2.59 8.17
C GLY A 120 -8.24 -2.66 7.05
N VAL A 121 -7.76 -1.51 6.54
CA VAL A 121 -6.62 -1.47 5.59
C VAL A 121 -5.34 -1.90 6.28
N ASP A 122 -5.09 -1.41 7.48
CA ASP A 122 -3.91 -1.74 8.28
C ASP A 122 -3.89 -3.23 8.63
N MET A 123 -5.05 -3.81 8.95
CA MET A 123 -5.24 -5.23 9.19
C MET A 123 -4.78 -6.06 7.98
N ALA A 124 -5.24 -5.74 6.76
CA ALA A 124 -4.84 -6.47 5.57
C ALA A 124 -3.34 -6.35 5.26
N ILE A 125 -2.71 -5.22 5.61
CA ILE A 125 -1.25 -5.04 5.48
C ILE A 125 -0.51 -5.95 6.47
N VAL A 126 -0.98 -6.05 7.71
CA VAL A 126 -0.34 -6.82 8.78
C VAL A 126 -0.54 -8.33 8.62
N TYR A 127 -1.73 -8.78 8.25
CA TYR A 127 -2.09 -10.19 8.23
C TYR A 127 -1.99 -10.79 6.82
N PRO A 128 -1.10 -11.76 6.57
CA PRO A 128 -0.81 -12.23 5.22
C PRO A 128 -1.94 -13.05 4.58
N ASN A 129 -2.86 -13.60 5.39
CA ASN A 129 -4.04 -14.36 4.94
C ASN A 129 -5.25 -13.48 4.60
N ILE A 130 -5.19 -12.17 4.87
CA ILE A 130 -6.30 -11.25 4.62
C ILE A 130 -6.06 -10.47 3.32
N MET A 131 -7.12 -10.35 2.52
CA MET A 131 -7.16 -9.51 1.34
C MET A 131 -8.31 -8.51 1.41
N ILE A 132 -8.13 -7.35 0.78
CA ILE A 132 -9.21 -6.42 0.53
C ILE A 132 -9.63 -6.54 -0.92
N TYR A 133 -10.94 -6.71 -1.15
CA TYR A 133 -11.53 -6.49 -2.46
C TYR A 133 -12.23 -5.14 -2.44
N PHE A 134 -11.77 -4.25 -3.31
CA PHE A 134 -12.26 -2.88 -3.39
C PHE A 134 -13.05 -2.71 -4.69
N VAL A 135 -14.37 -2.55 -4.54
CA VAL A 135 -15.28 -2.33 -5.68
C VAL A 135 -15.28 -0.84 -6.03
N LEU A 136 -14.93 -0.53 -7.28
CA LEU A 136 -14.77 0.82 -7.80
C LEU A 136 -16.03 1.38 -8.46
N ASP A 137 -17.00 0.51 -8.78
CA ASP A 137 -18.25 0.91 -9.43
C ASP A 137 -18.96 2.04 -8.65
N GLY A 138 -19.53 2.99 -9.40
CA GLY A 138 -20.25 4.15 -8.85
C GLY A 138 -19.38 5.22 -8.16
N ILE A 139 -18.07 5.00 -8.00
CA ILE A 139 -17.17 5.98 -7.38
C ILE A 139 -16.80 7.06 -8.40
N ASP A 140 -17.22 8.30 -8.14
CA ASP A 140 -16.71 9.48 -8.85
C ASP A 140 -15.26 9.80 -8.42
N MET A 141 -14.29 9.42 -9.25
CA MET A 141 -12.87 9.57 -8.96
C MET A 141 -12.39 11.02 -8.92
N ASP A 142 -12.99 11.91 -9.71
CA ASP A 142 -12.65 13.34 -9.72
C ASP A 142 -13.02 13.97 -8.38
N LEU A 143 -14.21 13.65 -7.89
CA LEU A 143 -14.70 14.11 -6.60
C LEU A 143 -13.93 13.49 -5.42
N VAL A 144 -13.51 12.21 -5.52
CA VAL A 144 -12.59 11.59 -4.55
C VAL A 144 -11.28 12.37 -4.49
N VAL A 145 -10.64 12.65 -5.62
CA VAL A 145 -9.31 13.28 -5.64
C VAL A 145 -9.37 14.74 -5.20
N THR A 146 -10.36 15.50 -5.66
CA THR A 146 -10.54 16.92 -5.30
C THR A 146 -10.99 17.12 -3.85
N LYS A 147 -11.49 16.08 -3.19
CA LYS A 147 -12.11 16.16 -1.84
C LYS A 147 -13.27 17.17 -1.82
N SER A 148 -14.01 17.24 -2.91
CA SER A 148 -15.14 18.16 -3.03
C SER A 148 -16.14 17.89 -1.90
N LYS A 149 -16.65 18.96 -1.26
CA LYS A 149 -17.74 18.85 -0.27
C LYS A 149 -19.08 18.48 -0.91
N ALA A 150 -19.23 18.71 -2.22
CA ALA A 150 -20.40 18.28 -2.99
C ALA A 150 -20.41 16.77 -3.22
N TYR A 151 -19.25 16.13 -3.02
CA TYR A 151 -19.16 14.68 -2.90
C TYR A 151 -19.49 14.31 -1.46
N ASP A 152 -20.76 14.02 -1.24
CA ASP A 152 -21.18 13.25 -0.08
C ASP A 152 -21.31 11.77 -0.46
N PRO A 153 -20.20 11.01 -0.45
CA PRO A 153 -20.32 9.62 -0.15
C PRO A 153 -19.65 9.33 1.17
N SER A 154 -20.17 8.27 1.76
CA SER A 154 -19.48 7.27 2.54
C SER A 154 -17.96 7.45 2.64
N TYR A 155 -17.44 7.03 3.79
CA TYR A 155 -16.02 6.98 4.09
C TYR A 155 -15.16 6.30 2.99
N THR A 156 -15.74 5.60 2.01
CA THR A 156 -15.16 5.15 0.73
C THR A 156 -14.18 6.11 0.07
N GLY A 157 -14.50 7.40 -0.09
CA GLY A 157 -13.54 8.34 -0.67
C GLY A 157 -12.30 8.54 0.23
N ASN A 158 -12.49 8.52 1.55
CA ASN A 158 -11.40 8.57 2.53
C ASN A 158 -10.57 7.27 2.53
N GLU A 159 -11.23 6.12 2.41
CA GLU A 159 -10.66 4.79 2.32
C GLU A 159 -9.75 4.66 1.10
N LEU A 160 -10.27 4.98 -0.09
CA LEU A 160 -9.51 4.88 -1.33
C LEU A 160 -8.28 5.80 -1.33
N ARG A 161 -8.43 7.03 -0.84
CA ARG A 161 -7.29 7.94 -0.64
C ARG A 161 -6.30 7.41 0.40
N TYR A 162 -6.75 6.65 1.40
CA TYR A 162 -5.85 6.07 2.38
C TYR A 162 -5.06 4.91 1.79
N VAL A 163 -5.72 4.03 1.04
CA VAL A 163 -5.06 2.98 0.26
C VAL A 163 -4.00 3.56 -0.67
N TYR A 164 -4.34 4.63 -1.42
CA TYR A 164 -3.37 5.33 -2.27
C TYR A 164 -2.12 5.77 -1.50
N ARG A 165 -2.29 6.38 -0.32
CA ARG A 165 -1.16 6.85 0.50
C ARG A 165 -0.28 5.73 1.05
N ARG A 166 -0.83 4.52 1.19
CA ARG A 166 -0.13 3.33 1.71
C ARG A 166 0.13 2.28 0.63
N TRP A 167 0.01 2.65 -0.64
CA TRP A 167 0.01 1.69 -1.74
C TRP A 167 1.27 0.83 -1.80
N SER A 168 2.44 1.38 -1.46
CA SER A 168 3.71 0.63 -1.40
C SER A 168 3.65 -0.58 -0.45
N GLU A 169 2.87 -0.48 0.62
CA GLU A 169 2.70 -1.53 1.63
C GLU A 169 1.50 -2.43 1.30
N ALA A 170 0.46 -1.86 0.69
CA ALA A 170 -0.82 -2.52 0.49
C ALA A 170 -0.98 -3.23 -0.86
N LYS A 171 -0.10 -2.98 -1.85
CA LYS A 171 -0.29 -3.43 -3.24
C LYS A 171 -0.52 -4.93 -3.43
N GLU A 172 0.10 -5.77 -2.59
CA GLU A 172 -0.06 -7.23 -2.65
C GLU A 172 -1.27 -7.74 -1.85
N LYS A 173 -2.00 -6.84 -1.19
CA LYS A 173 -3.10 -7.14 -0.26
C LYS A 173 -4.45 -6.67 -0.76
N ILE A 174 -4.48 -5.87 -1.81
CA ILE A 174 -5.69 -5.20 -2.29
C ILE A 174 -5.88 -5.49 -3.77
N VAL A 175 -7.06 -5.97 -4.11
CA VAL A 175 -7.50 -6.22 -5.49
C VAL A 175 -8.66 -5.28 -5.78
N PHE A 176 -8.60 -4.64 -6.94
CA PHE A 176 -9.65 -3.72 -7.38
C PHE A 176 -10.56 -4.39 -8.38
N PHE A 177 -11.86 -4.11 -8.26
CA PHE A 177 -12.88 -4.59 -9.18
C PHE A 177 -13.66 -3.43 -9.77
N GLU A 178 -13.90 -3.49 -11.07
CA GLU A 178 -14.78 -2.57 -11.78
C GLU A 178 -15.55 -3.35 -12.84
N LYS A 179 -16.87 -3.15 -12.92
CA LYS A 179 -17.75 -3.88 -13.84
C LYS A 179 -17.53 -5.39 -13.75
N ASN A 180 -17.41 -5.90 -12.52
CA ASN A 180 -17.20 -7.32 -12.19
C ASN A 180 -15.87 -7.92 -12.70
N ARG A 181 -14.88 -7.10 -13.08
CA ARG A 181 -13.56 -7.55 -13.53
C ARG A 181 -12.48 -7.03 -12.61
N GLU A 182 -11.46 -7.85 -12.38
CA GLU A 182 -10.24 -7.39 -11.72
C GLU A 182 -9.55 -6.34 -12.61
N VAL A 183 -9.20 -5.21 -12.01
CA VAL A 183 -8.53 -4.10 -12.69
C VAL A 183 -7.28 -3.67 -11.92
N PRO A 184 -6.30 -3.05 -12.58
CA PRO A 184 -5.21 -2.40 -11.88
C PRO A 184 -5.71 -1.31 -10.93
N ALA A 185 -4.91 -0.96 -9.92
CA ALA A 185 -5.23 0.16 -9.05
C ALA A 185 -5.45 1.45 -9.87
N PRO A 186 -6.40 2.34 -9.48
CA PRO A 186 -6.80 3.51 -10.28
C PRO A 186 -5.66 4.47 -10.68
N TRP A 187 -4.58 4.48 -9.91
CA TRP A 187 -3.39 5.32 -10.12
C TRP A 187 -2.25 4.61 -10.85
N VAL A 188 -2.35 3.30 -11.08
CA VAL A 188 -1.32 2.51 -11.77
C VAL A 188 -1.59 2.52 -13.27
N ALA A 189 -2.80 2.15 -13.69
CA ALA A 189 -3.19 2.09 -15.10
C ALA A 189 -4.70 2.36 -15.26
N GLY A 190 -5.15 2.52 -16.49
CA GLY A 190 -6.56 2.79 -16.82
C GLY A 190 -6.89 4.28 -16.89
N GLU A 191 -8.19 4.59 -16.97
CA GLU A 191 -8.72 5.93 -17.23
C GLU A 191 -8.47 6.92 -16.08
N TYR A 192 -8.46 6.43 -14.84
CA TYR A 192 -8.32 7.27 -13.65
C TYR A 192 -6.88 7.72 -13.36
N GLN A 193 -5.88 7.17 -14.08
CA GLN A 193 -4.46 7.45 -13.81
C GLN A 193 -4.15 8.96 -13.87
N LYS A 194 -4.77 9.68 -14.81
CA LYS A 194 -4.56 11.12 -14.99
C LYS A 194 -5.12 11.92 -13.81
N VAL A 195 -6.31 11.58 -13.33
CA VAL A 195 -6.96 12.23 -12.20
C VAL A 195 -6.14 12.03 -10.93
N TRP A 196 -5.70 10.80 -10.65
CA TRP A 196 -4.89 10.50 -9.47
C TRP A 196 -3.50 11.15 -9.46
N LYS A 197 -2.89 11.46 -10.62
CA LYS A 197 -1.63 12.23 -10.68
C LYS A 197 -1.76 13.64 -10.10
N SER A 198 -2.96 14.22 -10.15
CA SER A 198 -3.23 15.54 -9.56
C SER A 198 -3.37 15.50 -8.04
N TYR A 199 -3.61 14.33 -7.46
CA TYR A 199 -3.79 14.17 -6.02
C TYR A 199 -2.46 14.30 -5.27
N GLN A 200 -2.30 15.39 -4.52
CA GLN A 200 -1.12 15.64 -3.69
C GLN A 200 -1.48 15.54 -2.19
N PRO A 201 -1.25 14.41 -1.52
CA PRO A 201 -1.55 14.28 -0.10
C PRO A 201 -0.61 15.15 0.75
N LYS A 202 -1.17 15.77 1.80
CA LYS A 202 -0.41 16.64 2.73
C LYS A 202 0.78 15.91 3.37
N SER A 203 0.65 14.61 3.64
CA SER A 203 1.72 13.78 4.20
C SER A 203 2.99 13.72 3.35
N TRP A 204 2.89 13.93 2.03
CA TRP A 204 4.05 13.93 1.13
C TRP A 204 4.81 15.26 1.12
N HIS A 205 4.20 16.35 1.60
CA HIS A 205 4.86 17.65 1.66
C HIS A 205 5.98 17.65 2.71
N GLY A 206 5.77 17.00 3.86
CA GLY A 206 6.81 16.82 4.88
C GLY A 206 7.97 15.92 4.44
N ILE A 207 7.69 14.91 3.59
CA ILE A 207 8.72 14.03 3.01
C ILE A 207 9.59 14.81 2.02
N LYS A 208 8.98 15.65 1.17
CA LYS A 208 9.73 16.54 0.25
C LYS A 208 10.58 17.57 0.99
N GLN A 209 10.06 18.17 2.06
CA GLN A 209 10.82 19.09 2.91
C GLN A 209 12.01 18.38 3.57
N ASN A 210 11.81 17.20 4.17
CA ASN A 210 12.90 16.44 4.79
C ASN A 210 13.95 15.96 3.77
N LEU A 211 13.55 15.57 2.55
CA LEU A 211 14.48 15.23 1.47
C LEU A 211 15.28 16.45 0.98
N GLN A 212 14.65 17.62 0.89
CA GLN A 212 15.33 18.87 0.52
C GLN A 212 16.27 19.35 1.63
N THR A 213 15.86 19.28 2.90
CA THR A 213 16.71 19.59 4.06
C THR A 213 17.90 18.63 4.15
N ASN A 214 17.69 17.33 3.95
CA ASN A 214 18.79 16.35 3.94
C ASN A 214 19.73 16.54 2.74
N GLN A 215 19.23 16.96 1.57
CA GLN A 215 20.09 17.32 0.43
C GLN A 215 20.89 18.61 0.65
N LEU A 216 20.36 19.57 1.40
CA LEU A 216 21.08 20.80 1.78
C LEU A 216 22.16 20.52 2.83
N VAL A 217 21.86 19.68 3.84
CA VAL A 217 22.82 19.27 4.88
C VAL A 217 23.98 18.45 4.29
N VAL A 218 23.72 17.61 3.28
CA VAL A 218 24.79 16.87 2.59
C VAL A 218 25.66 17.79 1.73
N LYS A 219 25.10 18.85 1.13
CA LYS A 219 25.88 19.84 0.37
C LYS A 219 26.74 20.77 1.24
N ASP A 220 26.33 21.03 2.48
CA ASP A 220 27.13 21.84 3.43
C ASP A 220 28.28 21.05 4.10
N GLN A 221 28.29 19.72 3.98
CA GLN A 221 29.37 18.87 4.51
C GLN A 221 30.45 18.51 3.49
N GLU A 222 30.30 18.91 2.23
CA GLU A 222 31.30 18.72 1.17
C GLU A 222 31.87 20.08 0.70
N GLN A 223 32.80 20.69 1.46
CA GLN A 223 33.90 21.60 1.06
C GLN A 223 34.62 22.19 2.32
N PRO A 224 35.93 22.51 2.28
CA PRO A 224 37.01 21.63 2.73
C PRO A 224 37.58 21.99 4.12
N VAL A 225 37.98 20.94 4.85
CA VAL A 225 38.82 21.04 6.06
C VAL A 225 40.13 21.75 5.72
N GLN A 226 40.29 22.98 6.23
CA GLN A 226 41.53 23.73 6.13
C GLN A 226 42.64 23.07 6.95
N ARG A 227 43.77 22.92 6.27
CA ARG A 227 45.10 22.56 6.77
C ARG A 227 45.52 23.41 7.98
N SER A 228 45.76 22.77 9.11
CA SER A 228 46.83 23.18 10.05
C SER A 228 46.97 22.20 11.21
N GLN A 229 47.61 21.05 10.96
CA GLN A 229 48.51 20.36 11.90
C GLN A 229 48.87 19.00 11.32
N ILE A 230 50.11 18.88 10.85
CA ILE A 230 51.05 17.77 11.07
C ILE A 230 52.26 18.16 10.22
N ARG A 231 53.12 18.99 10.83
CA ARG A 231 54.52 19.14 10.45
C ARG A 231 55.32 18.60 11.62
N SER A 232 55.42 17.29 11.68
CA SER A 232 56.47 16.64 12.46
C SER A 232 56.77 15.29 11.84
N GLN A 233 57.99 15.21 11.31
CA GLN A 233 58.78 14.00 11.02
C GLN A 233 58.59 13.35 9.64
N LEU A 234 59.33 13.90 8.67
CA LEU A 234 59.87 13.17 7.53
C LEU A 234 61.39 13.02 7.76
N PRO A 235 61.94 11.80 7.76
CA PRO A 235 63.29 11.55 7.29
C PRO A 235 63.24 11.19 5.80
N LEU A 236 64.23 11.74 5.08
CA LEU A 236 64.53 11.51 3.68
C LEU A 236 64.61 10.01 3.35
N TYR A 237 64.15 9.64 2.14
CA TYR A 237 64.99 8.87 1.22
C TYR A 237 64.68 9.21 -0.24
N LYS A 238 65.74 9.54 -0.98
CA LYS A 238 65.85 9.61 -2.45
C LYS A 238 65.56 8.19 -3.00
N HIS A 239 65.14 7.91 -4.24
CA HIS A 239 65.48 8.40 -5.58
C HIS A 239 64.43 7.77 -6.53
N VAL A 240 63.80 8.52 -7.44
CA VAL A 240 64.12 8.57 -8.88
C VAL A 240 63.79 7.28 -9.67
N ASN A 241 62.74 7.35 -10.51
CA ASN A 241 62.75 7.22 -11.98
C ASN A 241 61.28 7.23 -12.47
N ARG A 242 60.80 8.21 -13.26
CA ARG A 242 61.11 8.52 -14.68
C ARG A 242 60.88 7.27 -15.54
N ALA A 243 60.02 7.18 -16.55
CA ALA A 243 59.20 8.07 -17.38
C ALA A 243 57.98 7.21 -17.83
N LYS A 244 57.04 7.58 -18.69
CA LYS A 244 57.01 8.53 -19.81
C LYS A 244 55.54 8.65 -20.21
N ALA A 245 55.12 9.88 -20.48
CA ALA A 245 53.85 10.18 -21.10
C ALA A 245 53.94 10.03 -22.64
N VAL A 246 52.78 10.24 -23.29
CA VAL A 246 52.59 10.71 -24.68
C VAL A 246 52.60 9.55 -25.70
N SER A 247 51.67 9.41 -26.67
CA SER A 247 50.68 10.31 -27.27
C SER A 247 49.60 9.55 -28.04
N GLU A 248 48.49 10.25 -28.24
CA GLU A 248 47.60 10.21 -29.40
C GLU A 248 48.29 9.97 -30.76
N THR A 249 47.64 9.24 -31.65
CA THR A 249 47.16 9.74 -32.97
C THR A 249 46.53 8.59 -33.76
N GLY A 250 45.39 8.87 -34.40
CA GLY A 250 44.64 7.90 -35.20
C GLY A 250 45.21 7.66 -36.60
N ILE A 251 44.58 6.75 -37.35
CA ILE A 251 44.20 6.85 -38.77
C ILE A 251 43.48 5.57 -39.21
N VAL A 252 42.48 5.79 -40.06
CA VAL A 252 41.60 4.89 -40.82
C VAL A 252 42.36 4.03 -41.84
N THR A 253 41.86 2.82 -42.17
CA THR A 253 41.71 2.21 -43.54
C THR A 253 41.26 0.74 -43.41
N THR A 254 40.02 0.39 -43.80
CA THR A 254 39.54 -0.17 -45.07
C THR A 254 39.92 -1.62 -45.39
N SER A 255 38.89 -2.39 -45.79
CA SER A 255 38.89 -3.54 -46.71
C SER A 255 39.52 -4.85 -46.17
N ASP A 256 39.09 -6.06 -46.51
CA ASP A 256 38.07 -6.52 -47.44
C ASP A 256 37.72 -7.99 -47.11
N ARG A 257 36.65 -8.47 -47.77
CA ARG A 257 36.20 -9.85 -48.09
C ARG A 257 37.23 -10.98 -47.92
N THR A 258 36.88 -12.22 -47.56
CA THR A 258 36.03 -13.20 -48.29
C THR A 258 35.68 -14.38 -47.35
N SER A 259 34.41 -14.76 -47.22
CA SER A 259 33.69 -15.81 -47.95
C SER A 259 34.04 -17.28 -47.60
N ASN A 260 32.98 -17.98 -47.17
CA ASN A 260 32.65 -19.40 -47.39
C ASN A 260 33.53 -20.45 -46.67
N THR A 261 32.95 -21.49 -46.04
CA THR A 261 32.11 -22.48 -46.72
C THR A 261 31.27 -23.29 -45.71
N LYS A 262 30.02 -23.58 -46.10
CA LYS A 262 29.11 -24.61 -45.54
C LYS A 262 29.75 -26.01 -45.55
N ILE A 263 29.25 -26.90 -44.69
CA ILE A 263 28.79 -28.30 -44.91
C ILE A 263 28.45 -28.82 -43.50
N HIS A 264 27.18 -28.94 -43.10
CA HIS A 264 26.13 -29.94 -43.39
C HIS A 264 26.40 -31.35 -42.83
N ASN A 265 25.32 -31.87 -42.20
CA ASN A 265 24.96 -33.25 -41.85
C ASN A 265 25.09 -33.60 -40.37
N GLU A 266 23.97 -33.67 -39.63
CA GLU A 266 22.82 -34.60 -39.68
C GLU A 266 23.01 -35.79 -38.73
N LYS A 267 22.02 -35.92 -37.84
CA LYS A 267 21.35 -37.14 -37.36
C LYS A 267 22.20 -38.26 -36.76
N GLU A 268 21.83 -38.69 -35.56
CA GLU A 268 20.98 -39.87 -35.34
C GLU A 268 20.54 -39.92 -33.85
N ARG A 269 19.23 -40.09 -33.60
CA ARG A 269 18.57 -41.26 -32.95
C ARG A 269 19.16 -41.57 -31.56
N PHE A 270 18.40 -41.54 -30.47
CA PHE A 270 17.11 -42.16 -30.17
C PHE A 270 16.26 -41.31 -29.22
#